data_AF-A0A961CV68-F1
#
_entry.id   AF-A0A961CV68-F1
#
_cell.length_a   1.000
_cell.length_b   1.000
_cell.length_c   1.000
_cell.angle_alpha   90.00
_cell.angle_beta   90.00
_cell.angle_gamma   90.00
#
_symmetry.space_group_name_H-M   'P 1'
#
loop_
_entity.id
_entity.type
_entity.pdbx_description
1 polymer ?
#
loop_
_entity_poly.entity_id
_entity_poly.type
_entity_poly.pdbx_seq_one_letter_code
_entity_poly.pdbx_strand_id
1 'polypeptide(L)'
;MTITDADRHRLYDALVATLGEQEATILMEHLPPVGWADVATKTDLEHLRAATKADIDGHRAETRAEFEQLRLTTKADIEHLRIATKADIDGLRAATKADFNGLRGDFNGLRAEFEHLRTETNSGFRELHAVIDARTDLLRSEIAATAATLHTTMAEKSTSQLRWIIATMLASYAVIAAMAGLWR
;
A
#
# COMPACT_ATOMS: atom_id res chain seq x y z
N MET A 1 -40.09 29.17 73.83
CA MET A 1 -39.86 29.53 75.25
C MET A 1 -39.03 28.41 75.84
N THR A 2 -37.75 28.66 76.13
CA THR A 2 -36.85 27.63 76.67
C THR A 2 -37.18 27.46 78.15
N ILE A 3 -37.56 26.25 78.57
CA ILE A 3 -37.78 25.96 80.00
C ILE A 3 -36.40 26.03 80.65
N THR A 4 -36.20 26.98 81.57
CA THR A 4 -34.92 27.12 82.26
C THR A 4 -34.81 26.14 83.42
N ASP A 5 -33.59 25.88 83.87
CA ASP A 5 -33.35 24.97 85.01
C ASP A 5 -34.06 25.45 86.29
N ALA A 6 -34.13 26.77 86.46
CA ALA A 6 -34.88 27.41 87.55
C ALA A 6 -36.40 27.23 87.44
N ASP A 7 -36.97 27.22 86.23
CA ASP A 7 -38.39 26.93 86.02
C ASP A 7 -38.71 25.46 86.34
N ARG A 8 -37.79 24.58 85.97
CA ARG A 8 -37.88 23.13 86.19
C ARG A 8 -37.79 22.79 87.68
N HIS A 9 -36.91 23.45 88.43
CA HIS A 9 -36.81 23.29 89.88
C HIS A 9 -38.06 23.81 90.61
N ARG A 10 -38.57 24.99 90.23
CA ARG A 10 -39.83 25.53 90.80
C ARG A 10 -41.02 24.62 90.55
N LEU A 11 -41.09 23.99 89.38
CA LEU A 11 -42.13 23.01 89.06
C LEU A 11 -42.01 21.75 89.94
N TYR A 12 -40.78 21.27 90.18
CA TYR A 12 -40.55 20.14 91.06
C TYR A 12 -41.06 20.41 92.48
N ASP A 13 -40.68 21.52 93.10
CA ASP A 13 -41.10 21.85 94.47
C ASP A 13 -42.64 21.94 94.60
N ALA A 14 -43.30 22.51 93.59
CA ALA A 14 -44.76 22.59 93.56
C ALA A 14 -45.43 21.20 93.44
N LEU A 15 -44.82 20.28 92.68
CA LEU A 15 -45.31 18.90 92.55
C LEU A 15 -45.08 18.11 93.85
N VAL A 16 -43.93 18.29 94.53
CA VAL A 16 -43.65 17.63 95.82
C VAL A 16 -44.71 18.01 96.86
N ALA A 17 -45.04 19.30 96.96
CA ALA A 17 -46.02 19.80 97.92
C ALA A 17 -47.45 19.27 97.70
N THR A 18 -47.79 18.85 96.48
CA THR A 18 -49.15 18.45 96.10
C THR A 18 -49.32 16.94 95.95
N LEU A 19 -48.31 16.24 95.45
CA LEU A 19 -48.36 14.82 95.09
C LEU A 19 -47.46 13.93 95.95
N GLY A 20 -46.48 14.51 96.65
CA GLY A 20 -45.42 13.76 97.34
C GLY A 20 -44.09 13.80 96.60
N GLU A 21 -42.99 13.59 97.32
CA GLU A 21 -41.63 13.71 96.78
C GLU A 21 -41.37 12.67 95.68
N GLN A 22 -41.77 11.43 95.91
CA GLN A 22 -41.53 10.32 94.99
C GLN A 22 -42.28 10.51 93.67
N GLU A 23 -43.55 10.90 93.73
CA GLU A 23 -44.40 11.17 92.58
C GLU A 23 -43.86 12.35 91.73
N ALA A 24 -43.36 13.40 92.39
CA ALA A 24 -42.76 14.55 91.73
C ALA A 24 -41.45 14.20 91.01
N THR A 25 -40.58 13.39 91.64
CA THR A 25 -39.32 12.96 91.01
C THR A 25 -39.60 12.15 89.76
N ILE A 26 -40.52 11.18 89.85
CA ILE A 26 -40.93 10.36 88.71
C ILE A 26 -41.43 11.26 87.58
N LEU A 27 -42.33 12.21 87.83
CA LEU A 27 -42.85 13.10 86.78
C LEU A 27 -41.76 13.97 86.14
N MET A 28 -40.83 14.51 86.93
CA MET A 28 -39.74 15.34 86.40
C MET A 28 -38.70 14.53 85.62
N GLU A 29 -38.46 13.26 85.98
CA GLU A 29 -37.62 12.33 85.22
C GLU A 29 -38.22 11.99 83.84
N HIS A 30 -39.54 12.06 83.70
CA HIS A 30 -40.23 11.77 82.43
C HIS A 30 -40.32 12.99 81.51
N LEU A 31 -39.97 14.19 81.99
CA LEU A 31 -39.91 15.39 81.15
C LEU A 31 -38.54 15.46 80.45
N PRO A 32 -38.51 15.76 79.13
CA PRO A 32 -37.25 15.88 78.42
C PRO A 32 -36.41 17.03 79.01
N PRO A 33 -35.07 16.89 79.01
CA PRO A 33 -34.17 17.89 79.56
C PRO A 33 -34.15 19.19 78.72
N VAL A 34 -34.61 19.13 77.48
CA VAL A 34 -34.84 20.26 76.57
C VAL A 34 -36.33 20.42 76.30
N GLY A 35 -36.76 21.60 75.87
CA GLY A 35 -38.18 21.81 75.55
C GLY A 35 -38.66 20.87 74.45
N TRP A 36 -39.96 20.52 74.48
CA TRP A 36 -40.58 19.64 73.48
C TRP A 36 -40.49 20.17 72.03
N ALA A 37 -40.19 21.45 71.83
CA ALA A 37 -39.99 22.05 70.51
C ALA A 37 -38.67 21.62 69.83
N ASP A 38 -37.67 21.22 70.59
CA ASP A 38 -36.35 20.81 70.07
C ASP A 38 -36.25 19.28 69.88
N VAL A 39 -37.27 18.54 70.33
CA VAL A 39 -37.35 17.09 70.14
C VAL A 39 -37.97 16.81 68.77
N ALA A 40 -37.21 16.16 67.90
CA ALA A 40 -37.71 15.71 66.60
C ALA A 40 -38.97 14.86 66.79
N THR A 41 -40.05 15.28 66.15
CA THR A 41 -41.33 14.59 66.19
C THR A 41 -41.32 13.40 65.23
N LYS A 42 -42.30 12.50 65.36
CA LYS A 42 -42.51 11.43 64.38
C LYS A 42 -42.73 11.99 62.97
N THR A 43 -43.43 13.11 62.87
CA THR A 43 -43.67 13.81 61.61
C THR A 43 -42.37 14.27 60.96
N ASP A 44 -41.43 14.83 61.73
CA ASP A 44 -40.11 15.24 61.21
C ASP A 44 -39.32 14.04 60.66
N LEU A 45 -39.36 12.90 61.37
CA LEU A 45 -38.72 11.66 60.93
C LEU A 45 -39.40 11.08 59.68
N GLU A 46 -40.72 11.16 59.57
CA GLU A 46 -41.47 10.72 58.39
C GLU A 46 -41.15 11.60 57.17
N HIS A 47 -41.06 12.92 57.34
CA HIS A 47 -40.62 13.83 56.29
C HIS A 47 -39.20 13.54 55.84
N LEU A 48 -38.25 13.37 56.77
CA LEU A 48 -36.88 13.02 56.44
C LEU A 48 -36.81 11.68 55.70
N ARG A 49 -37.54 10.67 56.18
CA ARG A 49 -37.60 9.35 55.52
C ARG A 49 -38.16 9.45 54.11
N ALA A 50 -39.21 10.25 53.89
CA ALA A 50 -39.80 10.45 52.59
C ALA A 50 -38.84 11.17 51.63
N ALA A 51 -38.16 12.23 52.09
CA ALA A 51 -37.16 12.96 51.32
C ALA A 51 -35.98 12.05 50.92
N THR A 52 -35.38 11.35 51.89
CA THR A 52 -34.25 10.43 51.61
C THR A 52 -34.67 9.30 50.68
N LYS A 53 -35.90 8.78 50.79
CA LYS A 53 -36.41 7.78 49.85
C LYS A 53 -36.53 8.34 48.44
N ALA A 54 -37.06 9.56 48.29
CA ALA A 54 -37.17 10.22 47.00
C ALA A 54 -35.79 10.46 46.37
N ASP A 55 -34.80 10.91 47.14
CA ASP A 55 -33.43 11.12 46.65
C ASP A 55 -32.79 9.81 46.18
N ILE A 56 -32.93 8.73 46.95
CA ILE A 56 -32.41 7.39 46.57
C ILE A 56 -33.09 6.89 45.30
N ASP A 57 -34.42 7.04 45.19
CA ASP A 57 -35.16 6.60 44.01
C ASP A 57 -34.80 7.46 42.78
N GLY A 58 -34.54 8.75 42.98
CA GLY A 58 -34.02 9.68 41.97
C GLY A 58 -32.64 9.29 41.45
N HIS A 59 -31.66 9.10 42.34
CA HIS A 59 -30.32 8.66 41.95
C HIS A 59 -30.32 7.29 41.26
N ARG A 60 -31.17 6.35 41.72
CA ARG A 60 -31.32 5.06 41.05
C ARG A 60 -31.85 5.21 39.62
N ALA A 61 -32.77 6.14 39.38
CA ALA A 61 -33.29 6.41 38.05
C ALA A 61 -32.22 7.06 37.15
N GLU A 62 -31.49 8.05 37.68
CA GLU A 62 -30.39 8.73 36.99
C GLU A 62 -29.28 7.75 36.59
N THR A 63 -28.77 6.96 37.53
CA THR A 63 -27.75 5.94 37.26
C THR A 63 -28.21 4.95 36.20
N ARG A 64 -29.47 4.49 36.24
CA ARG A 64 -30.01 3.61 35.19
C ARG A 64 -30.04 4.29 33.82
N ALA A 65 -30.43 5.56 33.77
CA ALA A 65 -30.45 6.32 32.53
C ALA A 65 -29.04 6.49 31.95
N GLU A 66 -28.05 6.83 32.78
CA GLU A 66 -26.65 6.96 32.36
C GLU A 66 -26.09 5.64 31.84
N PHE A 67 -26.33 4.52 32.52
CA PHE A 67 -25.91 3.19 32.05
C PHE A 67 -26.56 2.83 30.70
N GLU A 68 -27.83 3.16 30.51
CA GLU A 68 -28.51 2.90 29.23
C GLU A 68 -27.93 3.78 28.12
N GLN A 69 -27.64 5.06 28.39
CA GLN A 69 -26.96 5.92 27.42
C GLN A 69 -25.58 5.38 27.06
N LEU A 70 -24.76 5.00 28.04
CA LEU A 70 -23.44 4.41 27.82
C LEU A 70 -23.52 3.12 26.98
N ARG A 71 -24.52 2.28 27.25
CA ARG A 71 -24.77 1.05 26.48
C ARG A 71 -25.11 1.36 25.02
N LEU A 72 -25.94 2.36 24.78
CA LEU A 72 -26.34 2.78 23.42
C LEU A 72 -25.18 3.40 22.65
N THR A 73 -24.40 4.30 23.27
CA THR A 73 -23.22 4.90 22.63
C THR A 73 -22.17 3.86 22.32
N THR A 74 -21.85 2.98 23.27
CA THR A 74 -20.88 1.89 23.05
C THR A 74 -21.33 0.97 21.92
N LYS A 75 -22.63 0.65 21.83
CA LYS A 75 -23.16 -0.16 20.74
C LYS A 75 -23.02 0.54 19.38
N ALA A 76 -23.29 1.86 19.33
CA ALA A 76 -23.12 2.65 18.12
C ALA A 76 -21.66 2.71 17.68
N ASP A 77 -20.73 2.92 18.61
CA ASP A 77 -19.30 2.97 18.34
C ASP A 77 -18.76 1.64 17.81
N ILE A 78 -19.20 0.51 18.39
CA ILE A 78 -18.83 -0.83 17.92
C ILE A 78 -19.33 -1.05 16.48
N GLU A 79 -20.56 -0.65 16.17
CA GLU A 79 -21.10 -0.79 14.82
C GLU A 79 -20.37 0.10 13.81
N HIS A 80 -20.05 1.34 14.21
CA HIS A 80 -19.26 2.25 13.38
C HIS A 80 -17.87 1.68 13.09
N LEU A 81 -17.16 1.18 14.11
CA LEU A 81 -15.85 0.53 13.95
C LEU A 81 -15.94 -0.71 13.05
N ARG A 82 -17.00 -1.50 13.18
CA ARG A 82 -17.24 -2.67 12.31
C ARG A 82 -17.41 -2.27 10.85
N ILE A 83 -18.21 -1.25 10.57
CA ILE A 83 -18.44 -0.74 9.21
C ILE A 83 -17.15 -0.18 8.63
N ALA A 84 -16.43 0.66 9.38
CA ALA A 84 -15.16 1.26 8.95
C ALA A 84 -14.12 0.18 8.63
N THR A 85 -13.92 -0.77 9.54
CA THR A 85 -12.96 -1.88 9.34
C THR A 85 -13.32 -2.71 8.10
N LYS A 86 -14.61 -2.96 7.87
CA LYS A 86 -15.05 -3.68 6.67
C LYS A 86 -14.75 -2.89 5.39
N ALA A 87 -15.02 -1.60 5.38
CA ALA A 87 -14.72 -0.73 4.24
C ALA A 87 -13.22 -0.70 3.94
N ASP A 88 -12.37 -0.61 4.97
CA ASP A 88 -10.91 -0.63 4.83
C ASP A 88 -10.41 -1.95 4.25
N ILE A 89 -10.93 -3.09 4.74
CA ILE A 89 -10.59 -4.42 4.20
C ILE A 89 -11.01 -4.55 2.74
N ASP A 90 -12.22 -4.12 2.39
CA ASP A 90 -12.73 -4.17 1.02
C ASP A 90 -11.90 -3.24 0.09
N GLY A 91 -11.49 -2.06 0.59
CA GLY A 91 -10.62 -1.11 -0.10
C GLY A 91 -9.22 -1.66 -0.35
N LEU A 92 -8.56 -2.23 0.68
CA LEU A 92 -7.26 -2.88 0.54
C LEU A 92 -7.32 -4.04 -0.46
N ARG A 93 -8.37 -4.87 -0.41
CA ARG A 93 -8.56 -5.97 -1.35
C ARG A 93 -8.70 -5.49 -2.79
N ALA A 94 -9.41 -4.39 -3.01
CA ALA A 94 -9.55 -3.78 -4.33
C ALA A 94 -8.21 -3.23 -4.85
N ALA A 95 -7.48 -2.49 -4.01
CA ALA A 95 -6.16 -1.96 -4.34
C ALA A 95 -5.17 -3.07 -4.71
N THR A 96 -5.05 -4.10 -3.87
CA THR A 96 -4.18 -5.25 -4.16
C THR A 96 -4.54 -5.94 -5.47
N LYS A 97 -5.85 -6.10 -5.79
CA LYS A 97 -6.28 -6.67 -7.06
C LYS A 97 -5.91 -5.80 -8.26
N ALA A 98 -6.02 -4.48 -8.12
CA ALA A 98 -5.60 -3.54 -9.15
C ALA A 98 -4.09 -3.64 -9.40
N ASP A 99 -3.27 -3.67 -8.34
CA ASP A 99 -1.82 -3.81 -8.44
C ASP A 99 -1.42 -5.12 -9.14
N PHE A 100 -2.02 -6.25 -8.78
CA PHE A 100 -1.76 -7.53 -9.46
C PHE A 100 -2.14 -7.51 -10.94
N ASN A 101 -3.24 -6.85 -11.30
CA ASN A 101 -3.64 -6.69 -12.69
C ASN A 101 -2.66 -5.78 -13.44
N GLY A 102 -2.19 -4.71 -12.80
CA GLY A 102 -1.14 -3.82 -13.34
C GLY A 102 0.14 -4.59 -13.63
N LEU A 103 0.68 -5.30 -12.64
CA LEU A 103 1.88 -6.13 -12.80
C LEU A 103 1.74 -7.19 -13.89
N ARG A 104 0.56 -7.80 -14.03
CA ARG A 104 0.27 -8.73 -15.14
C ARG A 104 0.29 -8.02 -16.49
N GLY A 105 -0.25 -6.80 -16.56
CA GLY A 105 -0.18 -5.94 -17.73
C GLY A 105 1.27 -5.64 -18.12
N ASP A 106 2.06 -5.18 -17.16
CA ASP A 106 3.48 -4.86 -17.36
C ASP A 106 4.27 -6.09 -17.85
N PHE A 107 4.04 -7.26 -17.25
CA PHE A 107 4.69 -8.50 -17.66
C PHE A 107 4.32 -8.90 -19.09
N ASN A 108 3.05 -8.75 -19.48
CA ASN A 108 2.62 -9.00 -20.86
C ASN A 108 3.25 -7.98 -21.83
N GLY A 109 3.37 -6.71 -21.42
CA GLY A 109 4.05 -5.67 -22.19
C GLY A 109 5.51 -6.03 -22.43
N LEU A 110 6.26 -6.37 -21.38
CA LEU A 110 7.66 -6.79 -21.48
C LEU A 110 7.82 -8.02 -22.39
N ARG A 111 6.90 -8.99 -22.31
CA ARG A 111 6.90 -10.15 -23.19
C ARG A 111 6.74 -9.75 -24.67
N ALA A 112 5.86 -8.80 -24.95
CA ALA A 112 5.66 -8.29 -26.31
C ALA A 112 6.91 -7.55 -26.82
N GLU A 113 7.53 -6.72 -25.99
CA GLU A 113 8.80 -6.05 -26.30
C GLU A 113 9.93 -7.04 -26.59
N PHE A 114 10.04 -8.11 -25.80
CA PHE A 114 11.04 -9.15 -26.02
C PHE A 114 10.82 -9.90 -27.34
N GLU A 115 9.58 -10.27 -27.67
CA GLU A 115 9.26 -10.86 -28.97
C GLU A 115 9.56 -9.90 -30.12
N HIS A 116 9.27 -8.61 -29.95
CA HIS A 116 9.61 -7.60 -30.94
C HIS A 116 11.13 -7.52 -31.17
N LEU A 117 11.93 -7.39 -30.12
CA LEU A 117 13.40 -7.35 -30.22
C LEU A 117 13.96 -8.63 -30.86
N ARG A 118 13.41 -9.79 -30.51
CA ARG A 118 13.79 -11.07 -31.13
C ARG A 118 13.48 -11.06 -32.63
N THR A 119 12.33 -10.53 -33.03
CA THR A 119 11.98 -10.44 -34.47
C THR A 119 12.90 -9.50 -35.21
N GLU A 120 13.19 -8.32 -34.66
CA GLU A 120 14.10 -7.32 -35.21
C GLU A 120 15.51 -7.88 -35.37
N THR A 121 16.02 -8.55 -34.34
CA THR A 121 17.33 -9.20 -34.35
C THR A 121 17.41 -10.26 -35.45
N ASN A 122 16.39 -11.12 -35.58
CA ASN A 122 16.34 -12.14 -36.62
C ASN A 122 16.26 -11.55 -38.03
N SER A 123 15.51 -10.45 -38.22
CA SER A 123 15.50 -9.74 -39.51
C SER A 123 16.86 -9.13 -39.82
N GLY A 124 17.50 -8.47 -38.85
CA GLY A 124 18.83 -7.88 -39.01
C GLY A 124 19.89 -8.92 -39.39
N PHE A 125 19.87 -10.10 -38.77
CA PHE A 125 20.76 -11.19 -39.17
C PHE A 125 20.51 -11.70 -40.59
N ARG A 126 19.24 -11.83 -41.00
CA ARG A 126 18.90 -12.23 -42.38
C ARG A 126 19.36 -11.21 -43.39
N GLU A 127 19.17 -9.92 -43.10
CA GLU A 127 19.64 -8.83 -43.95
C GLU A 127 21.17 -8.85 -44.07
N LEU A 128 21.88 -8.98 -42.95
CA LEU A 128 23.34 -9.09 -42.95
C LEU A 128 23.82 -10.28 -43.79
N HIS A 129 23.20 -11.45 -43.63
CA HIS A 129 23.53 -12.63 -44.44
C HIS A 129 23.30 -12.36 -45.93
N ALA A 130 22.16 -11.77 -46.31
CA ALA A 130 21.87 -11.43 -47.70
C ALA A 130 22.90 -10.44 -48.28
N VAL A 131 23.34 -9.44 -47.50
CA VAL A 131 24.40 -8.51 -47.91
C VAL A 131 25.74 -9.23 -48.10
N ILE A 132 26.10 -10.14 -47.19
CA ILE A 132 27.33 -10.94 -47.31
C ILE A 132 27.29 -11.82 -48.55
N ASP A 133 26.18 -12.50 -48.82
CA ASP A 133 25.99 -13.35 -49.99
C ASP A 133 26.12 -12.52 -51.29
N ALA A 134 25.41 -11.39 -51.36
CA ALA A 134 25.48 -10.48 -52.50
C ALA A 134 26.91 -9.95 -52.74
N ARG A 135 27.64 -9.60 -51.68
CA ARG A 135 29.04 -9.15 -51.77
C ARG A 135 29.96 -10.28 -52.21
N THR A 136 29.73 -11.50 -51.74
CA THR A 136 30.52 -12.68 -52.14
C THR A 136 30.32 -13.01 -53.61
N ASP A 137 29.09 -12.92 -54.11
CA ASP A 137 28.79 -13.11 -55.53
C ASP A 137 29.39 -12.00 -56.40
N LEU A 138 29.33 -10.75 -55.94
CA LEU A 138 30.01 -9.63 -56.59
C LEU A 138 31.52 -9.88 -56.69
N LEU A 139 32.18 -10.23 -55.58
CA LEU A 139 33.61 -10.55 -55.57
C LEU A 139 33.96 -11.70 -56.53
N ARG A 140 33.12 -12.75 -56.59
CA ARG A 140 33.31 -13.85 -57.53
C ARG A 140 33.22 -13.37 -58.99
N SER A 141 32.27 -12.49 -59.29
CA SER A 141 32.12 -11.90 -60.62
C SER A 141 33.31 -11.01 -61.01
N GLU A 142 33.83 -10.21 -60.09
CA GLU A 142 35.01 -9.36 -60.30
C GLU A 142 36.27 -10.22 -60.54
N ILE A 143 36.45 -11.30 -59.77
CA ILE A 143 37.56 -12.24 -59.95
C ILE A 143 37.45 -12.93 -61.33
N ALA A 144 36.25 -13.37 -61.73
CA ALA A 144 36.05 -14.00 -63.03
C ALA A 144 36.33 -13.02 -64.18
N ALA A 145 35.87 -11.77 -64.07
CA ALA A 145 36.13 -10.72 -65.05
C ALA A 145 37.62 -10.38 -65.16
N THR A 146 38.32 -10.25 -64.03
CA THR A 146 39.77 -9.98 -64.01
C THR A 146 40.59 -11.15 -64.54
N ALA A 147 40.19 -12.40 -64.27
CA ALA A 147 40.83 -13.58 -64.86
C ALA A 147 40.63 -13.63 -66.39
N ALA A 148 39.43 -13.29 -66.88
CA ALA A 148 39.15 -13.24 -68.31
C ALA A 148 39.98 -12.16 -69.02
N THR A 149 40.09 -10.95 -68.45
CA THR A 149 40.93 -9.88 -69.02
C THR A 149 42.42 -10.23 -68.97
N LEU A 150 42.90 -10.90 -67.93
CA LEU A 150 44.26 -11.42 -67.89
C LEU A 150 44.50 -12.44 -69.02
N HIS A 151 43.58 -13.38 -69.22
CA HIS A 151 43.70 -14.41 -70.25
C HIS A 151 43.72 -13.81 -71.66
N THR A 152 42.83 -12.85 -71.97
CA THR A 152 42.83 -12.19 -73.28
C THR A 152 44.09 -11.39 -73.52
N THR A 153 44.54 -10.59 -72.54
CA THR A 153 45.77 -9.79 -72.68
C THR A 153 47.03 -10.66 -72.79
N MET A 154 47.07 -11.81 -72.11
CA MET A 154 48.15 -12.80 -72.25
C MET A 154 48.15 -13.45 -73.63
N ALA A 155 46.98 -13.84 -74.16
CA ALA A 155 46.85 -14.39 -75.51
C ALA A 155 47.27 -13.38 -76.58
N GLU A 156 46.87 -12.11 -76.44
CA GLU A 156 47.30 -11.02 -77.33
C GLU A 156 48.82 -10.83 -77.31
N LYS A 157 49.44 -10.78 -76.11
CA LYS A 157 50.90 -10.71 -76.00
C LYS A 157 51.59 -11.93 -76.60
N SER A 158 51.09 -13.15 -76.35
CA SER A 158 51.67 -14.39 -76.88
C SER A 158 51.57 -14.47 -78.40
N THR A 159 50.44 -14.10 -79.00
CA THR A 159 50.27 -14.07 -80.45
C THR A 159 51.16 -13.02 -81.10
N SER A 160 51.26 -11.83 -80.49
CA SER A 160 52.22 -10.80 -80.91
C SER A 160 53.66 -11.30 -80.84
N GLN A 161 54.06 -11.93 -79.74
CA GLN A 161 55.39 -12.54 -79.58
C GLN A 161 55.66 -13.63 -80.63
N LEU A 162 54.72 -14.56 -80.85
CA LEU A 162 54.84 -15.60 -81.87
C LEU A 162 55.03 -15.01 -83.27
N ARG A 163 54.24 -13.97 -83.61
CA ARG A 163 54.38 -13.26 -84.90
C ARG A 163 55.78 -12.67 -85.07
N TRP A 164 56.33 -12.04 -84.04
CA TRP A 164 57.70 -11.50 -84.08
C TRP A 164 58.76 -12.60 -84.20
N ILE A 165 58.63 -13.71 -83.47
CA ILE A 165 59.55 -14.85 -83.54
C ILE A 165 59.55 -15.47 -84.95
N ILE A 166 58.36 -15.68 -85.54
CA ILE A 166 58.27 -16.23 -86.91
C ILE A 166 58.89 -15.26 -87.92
N ALA A 167 58.62 -13.95 -87.80
CA ALA A 167 59.19 -12.95 -88.68
C ALA A 167 60.73 -12.91 -88.61
N THR A 168 61.32 -13.00 -87.40
CA THR A 168 62.77 -13.03 -87.24
C THR A 168 63.39 -14.35 -87.72
N MET A 169 62.73 -15.50 -87.50
CA MET A 169 63.17 -16.79 -88.04
C MET A 169 63.18 -16.78 -89.57
N LEU A 170 62.10 -16.30 -90.22
CA LEU A 170 62.04 -16.17 -91.68
C LEU A 170 63.12 -15.23 -92.22
N ALA A 171 63.32 -14.07 -91.58
CA ALA A 171 64.39 -13.14 -91.94
C ALA A 171 65.78 -13.80 -91.82
N SER A 172 66.04 -14.55 -90.74
CA SER A 172 67.30 -15.28 -90.58
C SER A 172 67.52 -16.33 -91.68
N TYR A 173 66.47 -17.07 -92.08
CA TYR A 173 66.55 -18.06 -93.15
C TYR A 173 66.78 -17.42 -94.52
N ALA A 174 66.14 -16.28 -94.80
CA ALA A 174 66.36 -15.51 -96.03
C ALA A 174 67.80 -14.98 -96.13
N VAL A 175 68.39 -14.51 -95.02
CA VAL A 175 69.80 -14.10 -94.96
C VAL A 175 70.73 -15.28 -95.24
N ILE A 176 70.48 -16.45 -94.66
CA ILE A 176 71.26 -17.67 -94.92
C ILE A 176 71.14 -18.09 -96.39
N ALA A 177 69.93 -18.07 -96.96
CA ALA A 177 69.69 -18.40 -98.37
C ALA A 177 70.38 -17.41 -99.33
N ALA A 178 70.38 -16.11 -99.01
CA ALA A 178 71.12 -15.11 -99.76
C ALA A 178 72.64 -15.35 -99.71
N MET A 179 73.19 -15.72 -98.55
CA MET A 179 74.60 -16.11 -98.44
C MET A 179 74.93 -17.37 -99.25
N ALA A 180 74.05 -18.38 -99.28
CA ALA A 180 74.23 -19.59 -100.08
C ALA A 180 74.10 -19.33 -101.60
N GLY A 181 73.24 -18.40 -102.01
CA GLY A 181 73.10 -17.96 -103.41
C GLY A 181 74.26 -17.09 -103.90
N LEU A 182 74.95 -16.38 -102.99
CA LEU A 182 76.18 -15.65 -103.27
C LEU A 182 77.40 -16.56 -103.54
N TRP A 183 77.26 -17.87 -103.33
CA TRP A 183 78.30 -18.89 -103.53
C TRP A 183 78.05 -19.78 -104.78
N ARG A 184 77.20 -19.31 -105.71
CA ARG A 184 77.08 -19.81 -107.08
C ARG A 184 77.51 -18.75 -108.07
#